data_AF-A0A062VJX6-F1
#
_entry.id   AF-A0A062VJX6-F1
#
_cell.length_a   1.000
_cell.length_b   1.000
_cell.length_c   1.000
_cell.angle_alpha   90.00
_cell.angle_beta   90.00
_cell.angle_gamma   90.00
#
_symmetry.space_group_name_H-M   'P 1'
#
loop_
_entity.id
_entity.type
_entity.pdbx_description
1 polymer ?
#
loop_
_entity_poly.entity_id
_entity_poly.type
_entity_poly.pdbx_seq_one_letter_code
_entity_poly.pdbx_strand_id
1 'polypeptide(L)'
;MKKKRFHACLLSLALAASTSALPALPQGNLPVRGPDYFRDAADLAGVLGGAHAIRVLCNGNEDQYWRRYMADLLAVEAPEPGNLRSSLVSAFNQTYSQTSDQFRICDGRAVEAEARFARTGEQIAGRLASHYFPKDARRGGGGFE
;
A
#
# COMPACT_ATOMS: atom_id res chain seq x y z
N MET A 1 -51.59 -26.63 16.98
CA MET A 1 -51.52 -27.94 17.68
C MET A 1 -50.48 -28.85 17.02
N LYS A 2 -49.29 -29.02 17.61
CA LYS A 2 -48.63 -30.33 17.87
C LYS A 2 -47.23 -30.08 18.45
N LYS A 3 -47.04 -30.62 19.66
CA LYS A 3 -45.82 -30.62 20.48
C LYS A 3 -44.92 -31.79 20.07
N LYS A 4 -43.61 -31.68 20.39
CA LYS A 4 -42.65 -32.71 20.92
C LYS A 4 -41.22 -32.21 20.60
N ARG A 5 -40.42 -31.60 21.48
CA ARG A 5 -39.77 -31.99 22.75
C ARG A 5 -38.78 -33.17 22.68
N PHE A 6 -37.54 -32.81 23.03
CA PHE A 6 -36.37 -33.58 23.49
C PHE A 6 -35.68 -34.51 22.49
N HIS A 7 -34.37 -34.36 22.34
CA HIS A 7 -33.37 -35.35 22.75
C HIS A 7 -32.02 -34.65 22.98
N ALA A 8 -31.58 -34.62 24.23
CA ALA A 8 -30.19 -34.43 24.59
C ALA A 8 -29.46 -35.75 24.30
N CYS A 9 -28.32 -35.69 23.63
CA CYS A 9 -27.30 -36.73 23.68
C CYS A 9 -25.93 -36.06 23.75
N LEU A 10 -25.38 -36.10 24.95
CA LEU A 10 -23.97 -35.91 25.24
C LEU A 10 -23.20 -37.11 24.67
N LEU A 11 -22.18 -36.88 23.85
CA LEU A 11 -21.09 -37.84 23.66
C LEU A 11 -19.81 -37.08 23.31
N SER A 12 -19.01 -36.86 24.37
CA SER A 12 -17.60 -36.51 24.29
C SER A 12 -16.80 -37.76 23.92
N LEU A 13 -15.93 -37.71 22.91
CA LEU A 13 -14.84 -38.69 22.79
C LEU A 13 -13.61 -38.15 22.01
N ALA A 14 -12.55 -37.92 22.77
CA ALA A 14 -11.12 -38.17 22.52
C ALA A 14 -10.43 -37.69 21.22
N LEU A 15 -9.76 -36.55 21.36
CA LEU A 15 -8.31 -36.30 21.14
C LEU A 15 -7.50 -37.28 20.26
N ALA A 16 -7.08 -36.80 19.09
CA ALA A 16 -5.79 -37.10 18.48
C ALA A 16 -5.27 -35.85 17.76
N ALA A 17 -4.65 -34.94 18.51
CA ALA A 17 -4.00 -33.76 17.96
C ALA A 17 -2.62 -34.17 17.42
N SER A 18 -2.55 -34.49 16.14
CA SER A 18 -1.27 -34.64 15.43
C SER A 18 -0.65 -33.25 15.28
N THR A 19 0.24 -32.87 16.20
CA THR A 19 1.06 -31.66 16.07
C THR A 19 2.17 -31.90 15.06
N SER A 20 1.85 -31.73 13.78
CA SER A 20 2.85 -31.58 12.73
C SER A 20 3.59 -30.25 12.97
N ALA A 21 4.79 -30.33 13.53
CA ALA A 21 5.71 -29.19 13.59
C ALA A 21 6.14 -28.85 12.16
N LEU A 22 5.50 -27.84 11.56
CA LEU A 22 5.97 -27.26 10.32
C LEU A 22 7.30 -26.54 10.60
N PRO A 23 8.33 -26.73 9.76
CA PRO A 23 9.55 -25.94 9.88
C PRO A 23 9.20 -24.47 9.65
N ALA A 24 9.46 -23.63 10.66
CA ALA A 24 9.36 -22.19 10.53
C ALA A 24 10.34 -21.73 9.46
N LEU A 25 9.84 -21.24 8.33
CA LEU A 25 10.68 -20.60 7.32
C LEU A 25 11.35 -19.38 7.97
N PRO A 26 12.64 -19.12 7.67
CA PRO A 26 13.31 -17.92 8.14
C PRO A 26 12.53 -16.70 7.64
N GLN A 27 11.86 -16.01 8.55
CA GLN A 27 11.28 -14.71 8.26
C GLN A 27 12.47 -13.78 8.06
N GLY A 28 12.81 -13.53 6.79
CA GLY A 28 13.88 -12.62 6.42
C GLY A 28 13.71 -11.31 7.20
N ASN A 29 14.80 -10.88 7.85
CA ASN A 29 14.87 -9.69 8.69
C ASN A 29 14.75 -8.43 7.83
N LEU A 30 13.60 -8.25 7.16
CA LEU A 30 13.20 -6.98 6.60
C LEU A 30 13.04 -6.03 7.80
N PRO A 31 13.71 -4.88 7.81
CA PRO A 31 13.51 -3.89 8.86
C PRO A 31 12.02 -3.61 9.00
N VAL A 32 11.54 -3.62 10.24
CA VAL A 32 10.14 -3.38 10.57
C VAL A 32 9.74 -2.04 9.97
N ARG A 33 8.74 -2.04 9.07
CA ARG A 33 8.19 -0.80 8.49
C ARG A 33 7.65 0.06 9.63
N GLY A 34 8.37 1.13 9.95
CA GLY A 34 8.04 2.05 11.03
C GLY A 34 7.07 3.14 10.61
N PRO A 35 6.64 4.01 11.54
CA PRO A 35 5.73 5.13 11.26
C PRO A 35 6.20 6.03 10.11
N ASP A 36 7.49 6.34 10.03
CA ASP A 36 8.04 7.18 8.95
C ASP A 36 7.94 6.52 7.58
N TYR A 37 8.11 5.20 7.50
CA TYR A 37 7.92 4.45 6.26
C TYR A 37 6.48 4.61 5.74
N PHE A 38 5.51 4.42 6.62
CA PHE A 38 4.10 4.53 6.25
C PHE A 38 3.70 5.95 5.88
N ARG A 39 4.32 6.95 6.52
CA ARG A 39 4.15 8.36 6.16
C ARG A 39 4.70 8.63 4.76
N ASP A 40 5.93 8.21 4.46
CA ASP A 40 6.51 8.38 3.14
C ASP A 40 5.70 7.65 2.04
N ALA A 41 5.18 6.45 2.32
CA ALA A 41 4.31 5.74 1.39
C ALA A 41 2.99 6.50 1.13
N ALA A 42 2.37 7.06 2.18
CA ALA A 42 1.17 7.87 2.06
C ALA A 42 1.43 9.19 1.32
N ASP A 43 2.56 9.84 1.58
CA ASP A 43 2.98 11.06 0.89
C ASP A 43 3.19 10.79 -0.60
N LEU A 44 3.80 9.65 -0.96
CA LEU A 44 3.93 9.23 -2.36
C LEU A 44 2.56 9.03 -3.01
N ALA A 45 1.64 8.35 -2.32
CA ALA A 45 0.27 8.16 -2.83
C ALA A 45 -0.45 9.50 -3.06
N GLY A 46 -0.33 10.46 -2.13
CA GLY A 46 -0.87 11.81 -2.29
C GLY A 46 -0.29 12.55 -3.49
N VAL A 47 1.04 12.51 -3.67
CA VAL A 47 1.73 13.11 -4.82
C VAL A 47 1.24 12.54 -6.15
N LEU A 48 1.03 11.23 -6.24
CA LEU A 48 0.46 10.58 -7.42
C LEU A 48 -0.98 11.05 -7.68
N GLY A 49 -1.77 11.26 -6.61
CA GLY A 49 -3.13 11.81 -6.70
C GLY A 49 -3.16 13.23 -7.25
N GLY A 50 -2.28 14.10 -6.76
CA GLY A 50 -2.15 15.47 -7.25
C GLY A 50 -1.71 15.52 -8.72
N ALA A 51 -0.71 14.73 -9.10
CA ALA A 51 -0.26 14.64 -10.49
C ALA A 51 -1.38 14.12 -11.42
N HIS A 52 -2.15 13.13 -10.97
CA HIS A 52 -3.29 12.62 -11.72
C HIS A 52 -4.38 13.68 -11.93
N ALA A 53 -4.69 14.49 -10.92
CA ALA A 53 -5.67 15.57 -11.04
C ALA A 53 -5.31 16.56 -12.16
N ILE A 54 -4.03 16.95 -12.25
CA ILE A 54 -3.56 17.82 -13.35
C ILE A 54 -3.71 17.15 -14.71
N ARG A 55 -3.34 15.87 -14.83
CA ARG A 55 -3.50 15.15 -16.11
C ARG A 55 -4.94 15.00 -16.53
N VAL A 56 -5.84 14.71 -15.59
CA VAL A 56 -7.28 14.67 -15.89
C VAL A 56 -7.78 16.03 -16.38
N LEU A 57 -7.33 17.12 -15.75
CA LEU A 57 -7.66 18.48 -16.18
C LEU A 57 -7.15 18.80 -17.60
N CYS A 58 -5.92 18.40 -17.92
CA CYS A 58 -5.27 18.75 -19.18
C CYS A 58 -5.59 17.80 -20.35
N ASN A 59 -5.73 16.50 -20.07
CA ASN A 59 -5.80 15.43 -21.08
C ASN A 59 -7.13 14.65 -21.03
N GLY A 60 -7.97 14.90 -20.02
CA GLY A 60 -9.23 14.20 -19.81
C GLY A 60 -9.13 12.93 -18.96
N ASN A 61 -10.29 12.35 -18.63
CA ASN A 61 -10.42 11.22 -17.71
C ASN A 61 -9.75 9.92 -18.19
N GLU A 62 -9.47 9.78 -19.48
CA GLU A 62 -8.87 8.58 -20.05
C GLU A 62 -7.34 8.51 -19.80
N ASP A 63 -6.70 9.60 -19.36
CA ASP A 63 -5.28 9.59 -19.01
C ASP A 63 -5.06 8.92 -17.64
N GLN A 64 -4.75 7.62 -17.68
CA GLN A 64 -4.51 6.80 -16.50
C GLN A 64 -3.02 6.70 -16.12
N TYR A 65 -2.14 7.56 -16.65
CA TYR A 65 -0.69 7.45 -16.47
C TYR A 65 -0.28 7.36 -14.99
N TRP A 66 -0.63 8.38 -14.19
CA TRP A 66 -0.30 8.41 -12.75
C TRP A 66 -1.06 7.37 -11.92
N ARG A 67 -2.26 6.98 -12.37
CA ARG A 67 -3.05 5.96 -11.68
C ARG A 67 -2.42 4.57 -11.77
N ARG A 68 -1.68 4.27 -12.85
CA ARG A 68 -0.91 3.02 -12.95
C ARG A 68 0.19 2.95 -11.89
N TYR A 69 0.94 4.03 -11.69
CA TYR A 69 1.92 4.10 -10.60
C TYR A 69 1.30 3.93 -9.21
N MET A 70 0.08 4.46 -9.00
CA MET A 70 -0.65 4.21 -7.76
C MET A 70 -1.04 2.73 -7.63
N ALA A 71 -1.46 2.07 -8.71
CA ALA A 71 -1.76 0.64 -8.70
C ALA A 71 -0.50 -0.18 -8.38
N ASP A 72 0.65 0.17 -8.95
CA ASP A 72 1.94 -0.47 -8.67
C ASP A 72 2.37 -0.27 -7.21
N LEU A 73 2.23 0.96 -6.68
CA LEU A 73 2.48 1.26 -5.27
C LEU A 73 1.64 0.37 -4.36
N LEU A 74 0.34 0.25 -4.65
CA LEU A 74 -0.55 -0.61 -3.88
C LEU A 74 -0.18 -2.09 -3.99
N ALA A 75 0.25 -2.55 -5.17
CA ALA A 75 0.65 -3.94 -5.37
C ALA A 75 1.90 -4.32 -4.56
N VAL A 76 2.84 -3.38 -4.41
CA VAL A 76 4.09 -3.60 -3.66
C VAL A 76 3.89 -3.38 -2.16
N GLU A 77 3.27 -2.27 -1.77
CA GLU A 77 3.24 -1.83 -0.37
C GLU A 77 2.06 -2.41 0.43
N ALA A 78 0.92 -2.59 -0.24
CA ALA A 78 -0.36 -2.96 0.38
C ALA A 78 -1.18 -3.92 -0.51
N PRO A 79 -0.62 -5.11 -0.85
CA PRO A 79 -1.27 -6.06 -1.76
C PRO A 79 -2.61 -6.54 -1.19
N GLU A 80 -2.67 -6.74 0.12
CA GLU A 80 -3.87 -7.17 0.81
C GLU A 80 -4.78 -6.00 1.20
N PRO A 81 -6.11 -6.21 1.24
CA PRO A 81 -7.03 -5.26 1.85
C PRO A 81 -6.67 -5.00 3.31
N GLY A 82 -6.78 -3.74 3.76
CA GLY A 82 -6.54 -3.37 5.15
C GLY A 82 -6.29 -1.89 5.36
N ASN A 83 -5.93 -1.53 6.60
CA ASN A 83 -5.75 -0.14 7.01
C ASN A 83 -4.69 0.60 6.19
N LEU A 84 -3.57 -0.07 5.88
CA LEU A 84 -2.52 0.52 5.04
C LEU A 84 -3.03 0.80 3.63
N ARG A 85 -3.67 -0.17 2.98
CA ARG A 85 -4.24 0.03 1.64
C ARG A 85 -5.24 1.18 1.64
N SER A 86 -6.11 1.23 2.65
CA SER A 86 -7.10 2.29 2.80
C SER A 86 -6.47 3.66 3.04
N SER A 87 -5.38 3.75 3.82
CA SER A 87 -4.71 5.04 4.06
C SER A 87 -4.02 5.56 2.81
N LEU A 88 -3.37 4.68 2.03
CA LEU A 88 -2.75 5.06 0.74
C LEU A 88 -3.80 5.55 -0.26
N VAL A 89 -4.92 4.82 -0.39
CA VAL A 89 -6.04 5.24 -1.25
C VAL A 89 -6.64 6.56 -0.78
N SER A 90 -6.79 6.75 0.54
CA SER A 90 -7.29 7.99 1.12
C SER A 90 -6.38 9.17 0.80
N ALA A 91 -5.06 9.02 0.96
CA ALA A 91 -4.09 10.06 0.63
C ALA A 91 -4.16 10.47 -0.85
N PHE A 92 -4.18 9.48 -1.76
CA PHE A 92 -4.35 9.72 -3.19
C PHE A 92 -5.62 10.53 -3.48
N ASN A 93 -6.77 10.07 -2.98
CA ASN A 93 -8.06 10.70 -3.24
C ASN A 93 -8.12 12.12 -2.65
N GLN A 94 -7.60 12.31 -1.43
CA GLN A 94 -7.60 13.60 -0.77
C GLN A 94 -6.79 14.64 -1.55
N THR A 95 -5.56 14.31 -1.95
CA THR A 95 -4.72 15.24 -2.71
C THR A 95 -5.24 15.43 -4.14
N TYR A 96 -5.82 14.40 -4.76
CA TYR A 96 -6.52 14.54 -6.04
C TYR A 96 -7.62 15.60 -5.94
N SER A 97 -8.54 15.48 -4.97
CA SER A 97 -9.62 16.45 -4.78
C SER A 97 -9.11 17.86 -4.50
N GLN A 98 -8.13 18.00 -3.60
CA GLN A 98 -7.51 19.31 -3.29
C GLN A 98 -6.88 19.95 -4.54
N THR A 99 -6.21 19.15 -5.37
CA THR A 99 -5.56 19.64 -6.58
C THR A 99 -6.59 20.00 -7.66
N SER A 100 -7.66 19.22 -7.80
CA SER A 100 -8.78 19.54 -8.69
C SER A 100 -9.51 20.83 -8.29
N ASP A 101 -9.61 21.12 -6.99
CA ASP A 101 -10.17 22.38 -6.50
C ASP A 101 -9.25 23.57 -6.79
N GLN A 102 -7.93 23.36 -6.67
CA GLN A 102 -6.91 24.38 -6.88
C GLN A 102 -6.72 24.75 -8.36
N PHE A 103 -6.74 23.77 -9.26
CA PHE A 103 -6.47 23.96 -10.69
C PHE A 103 -7.74 23.68 -11.51
N ARG A 104 -8.29 24.73 -12.12
CA ARG A 104 -9.53 24.67 -12.91
C ARG A 104 -9.34 24.87 -14.42
N ILE A 105 -8.13 25.25 -14.84
CA ILE A 105 -7.75 25.52 -16.23
C ILE A 105 -6.37 24.89 -16.45
N CYS A 106 -6.22 24.17 -17.56
CA CYS A 106 -4.90 23.68 -17.97
C CYS A 106 -4.08 24.82 -18.56
N ASP A 107 -3.22 25.43 -17.74
CA ASP A 107 -2.26 26.47 -18.12
C ASP A 107 -0.82 26.06 -17.75
N GLY A 108 0.14 26.95 -18.01
CA GLY A 108 1.55 26.68 -17.68
C GLY A 108 1.82 26.44 -16.18
N ARG A 109 0.98 26.97 -15.28
CA ARG A 109 1.11 26.75 -13.84
C ARG A 109 0.67 25.35 -13.46
N ALA A 110 -0.40 24.84 -14.10
CA ALA A 110 -0.84 23.46 -13.92
C ALA A 110 0.25 22.48 -14.40
N VAL A 111 0.81 22.70 -15.59
CA VAL A 111 1.88 21.85 -16.13
C VAL A 111 3.13 21.84 -15.23
N GLU A 112 3.56 23.01 -14.73
CA GLU A 112 4.69 23.07 -13.78
C GLU A 112 4.35 22.40 -12.44
N ALA A 113 3.10 22.43 -11.99
CA ALA A 113 2.67 21.73 -10.79
C ALA A 113 2.76 20.20 -10.98
N GLU A 114 2.36 19.66 -12.12
CA GLU A 114 2.57 18.24 -12.44
C GLU A 114 4.06 17.87 -12.41
N ALA A 115 4.92 18.68 -13.03
CA ALA A 115 6.36 18.46 -13.03
C ALA A 115 6.94 18.47 -11.60
N ARG A 116 6.42 19.35 -10.73
CA ARG A 116 6.79 19.38 -9.31
C ARG A 116 6.34 18.11 -8.58
N PHE A 117 5.10 17.65 -8.79
CA PHE A 117 4.64 16.39 -8.22
C PHE A 117 5.54 15.23 -8.66
N ALA A 118 5.90 15.14 -9.95
CA ALA A 118 6.78 14.10 -10.46
C ALA A 118 8.15 14.10 -9.74
N ARG A 119 8.80 15.28 -9.60
CA ARG A 119 10.08 15.41 -8.89
C ARG A 119 9.98 15.03 -7.41
N THR A 120 8.91 15.44 -6.73
CA THR A 120 8.67 15.07 -5.33
C THR A 120 8.45 13.56 -5.21
N GLY A 121 7.67 12.97 -6.11
CA GLY A 121 7.38 11.53 -6.12
C GLY A 121 8.66 10.70 -6.30
N GLU A 122 9.54 11.12 -7.21
CA GLU A 122 10.86 10.51 -7.41
C GLU A 122 11.71 10.56 -6.12
N GLN A 123 11.76 11.71 -5.45
CA GLN A 123 12.49 11.86 -4.19
C GLN A 123 11.95 10.93 -3.09
N ILE A 124 10.62 10.84 -2.94
CA ILE A 124 9.99 9.97 -1.94
C ILE A 124 10.24 8.49 -2.27
N ALA A 125 10.04 8.09 -3.53
CA ALA A 125 10.30 6.72 -3.99
C ALA A 125 11.78 6.33 -3.76
N GLY A 126 12.71 7.26 -4.02
CA GLY A 126 14.13 7.08 -3.73
C GLY A 126 14.41 6.84 -2.24
N ARG A 127 13.76 7.61 -1.35
CA ARG A 127 13.86 7.38 0.10
C ARG A 127 13.28 6.02 0.50
N LEU A 128 12.11 5.64 -0.02
CA LEU A 128 11.50 4.33 0.23
C LEU A 128 12.44 3.18 -0.14
N ALA A 129 13.08 3.27 -1.32
CA ALA A 129 13.96 2.23 -1.83
C ALA A 129 15.34 2.15 -1.13
N SER A 130 15.89 3.28 -0.67
CA SER A 130 17.27 3.36 -0.19
C SER A 130 17.41 3.47 1.33
N HIS A 131 16.48 4.17 1.98
CA HIS A 131 16.59 4.49 3.41
C HIS A 131 16.11 3.34 4.29
N TYR A 132 15.05 2.65 3.88
CA TYR A 132 14.43 1.60 4.67
C TYR A 132 14.91 0.20 4.31
N PHE A 133 15.69 0.02 3.25
CA PHE A 133 16.28 -1.27 2.89
C PHE A 133 17.81 -1.16 2.71
N PRO A 134 18.59 -1.05 3.81
CA PRO A 134 20.03 -0.94 3.75
C PRO A 134 20.65 -2.15 3.02
N LYS A 135 21.67 -1.90 2.20
CA LYS A 135 22.33 -2.93 1.38
C LYS A 135 22.90 -4.10 2.20
N ASP A 136 23.18 -3.90 3.49
CA ASP A 136 23.77 -4.91 4.36
C ASP A 136 22.77 -5.97 4.83
N ALA A 137 21.47 -5.70 4.79
CA ALA A 137 20.43 -6.70 5.10
C ALA A 137 20.41 -7.87 4.10
N ARG A 138 21.02 -7.69 2.90
CA ARG A 138 21.16 -8.75 1.88
C ARG A 138 22.40 -9.63 2.04
N ARG A 139 23.38 -9.25 2.87
CA ARG A 139 24.66 -9.97 3.01
C ARG A 139 24.71 -10.96 4.18
N GLY A 140 23.72 -10.98 5.07
CA GLY A 140 23.76 -11.79 6.30
C GLY A 140 23.25 -13.24 6.20
N GLY A 141 22.92 -13.74 5.00
CA GLY A 141 22.19 -15.01 4.83
C GLY A 141 22.97 -16.18 4.23
N GLY A 142 24.31 -16.19 4.26
CA GLY A 142 25.09 -17.24 3.59
C GLY A 142 26.47 -17.46 4.16
N GLY A 143 26.54 -18.13 5.31
CA GLY A 143 27.74 -18.81 5.80
C GLY A 143 27.35 -20.20 6.26
N PHE A 144 27.37 -21.16 5.34
CA PHE A 144 27.45 -22.59 5.68
C PHE A 144 28.94 -22.93 5.58
N GLU A 145 29.61 -22.95 6.73
CA GLU A 145 30.77 -23.84 6.96
C GLU A 145 30.27 -25.17 7.52
#